data_AF-A0A7W0V8U8-F1
#
_entry.id   AF-A0A7W0V8U8-F1
#
_cell.length_a   1.000
_cell.length_b   1.000
_cell.length_c   1.000
_cell.angle_alpha   90.00
_cell.angle_beta   90.00
_cell.angle_gamma   90.00
#
_symmetry.space_group_name_H-M   'P 1'
#
loop_
_entity.id
_entity.type
_entity.pdbx_description
1 polymer ?
#
loop_
_entity_poly.entity_id
_entity_poly.type
_entity_poly.pdbx_seq_one_letter_code
_entity_poly.pdbx_strand_id
1 'polypeptide(L)'
;MPEIFLDGAARLLVLLHGLAAIVLIGATTHHAIIAVGYLRGKRKVRLGRIYGATIAVTYAITFVFGLLAYPTFRYHTRALYLDRYERWASNLFDMKENFAALGIPLVIAIFVLSRRMNPAEDKLLVGPYVGFSLLTAAIVWFSVISGLLITMTRGV
;
A
#
# COMPACT_ATOMS: atom_id res chain seq x y z
N MET A 1 3.33 -30.15 -15.12
CA MET A 1 2.76 -29.15 -14.18
C MET A 1 2.03 -28.10 -15.00
N PRO A 2 0.95 -27.48 -14.53
CA PRO A 2 0.29 -26.42 -15.29
C PRO A 2 1.26 -25.25 -15.53
N GLU A 3 1.23 -24.65 -16.71
CA GLU A 3 1.97 -23.42 -16.98
C GLU A 3 1.28 -22.26 -16.25
N ILE A 4 2.00 -21.62 -15.33
CA ILE A 4 1.53 -20.45 -14.60
C ILE A 4 2.17 -19.20 -15.19
N PHE A 5 1.37 -18.17 -15.46
CA PHE A 5 1.85 -16.90 -16.01
C PHE A 5 2.94 -16.29 -15.11
N LEU A 6 4.09 -15.95 -15.70
CA LEU A 6 5.26 -15.34 -15.04
C LEU A 6 5.88 -16.14 -13.88
N ASP A 7 5.69 -17.46 -13.83
CA ASP A 7 6.20 -18.32 -12.76
C ASP A 7 7.71 -18.14 -12.50
N GLY A 8 8.52 -18.18 -13.56
CA GLY A 8 9.98 -17.98 -13.47
C GLY A 8 10.42 -16.58 -13.02
N ALA A 9 9.54 -15.58 -13.12
CA ALA A 9 9.83 -14.21 -12.69
C ALA A 9 9.24 -13.88 -11.31
N ALA A 10 8.47 -14.79 -10.70
CA ALA A 10 7.66 -14.47 -9.52
C ALA A 10 8.49 -13.99 -8.33
N ARG A 11 9.66 -14.61 -8.08
CA ARG A 11 10.58 -14.18 -7.01
C ARG A 11 11.11 -12.75 -7.23
N LEU A 12 11.45 -12.41 -8.47
CA LEU A 12 11.89 -11.07 -8.82
C LEU A 12 10.74 -10.06 -8.65
N LEU A 13 9.53 -10.40 -9.10
CA LEU A 13 8.35 -9.54 -8.94
C LEU A 13 8.03 -9.29 -7.46
N VAL A 14 8.11 -10.32 -6.60
CA VAL A 14 7.92 -10.18 -5.15
C VAL A 14 9.03 -9.33 -4.52
N LEU A 15 10.28 -9.48 -4.95
CA LEU A 15 11.38 -8.62 -4.51
C LEU A 15 11.14 -7.15 -4.88
N LEU A 16 10.79 -6.87 -6.14
CA LEU A 16 10.49 -5.53 -6.61
C LEU A 16 9.25 -4.92 -5.91
N HIS A 17 8.22 -5.74 -5.67
CA HIS A 17 7.06 -5.38 -4.86
C HIS A 17 7.48 -4.96 -3.44
N GLY A 18 8.34 -5.75 -2.79
CA GLY A 18 8.86 -5.45 -1.46
C GLY A 18 9.67 -4.16 -1.41
N LEU A 19 10.54 -3.93 -2.38
CA LEU A 19 11.31 -2.68 -2.49
C LEU A 19 10.40 -1.46 -2.70
N ALA A 20 9.40 -1.56 -3.57
CA ALA A 20 8.40 -0.50 -3.76
C ALA A 20 7.59 -0.24 -2.48
N ALA A 21 7.24 -1.30 -1.75
CA ALA A 21 6.53 -1.22 -0.48
C ALA A 21 7.35 -0.51 0.62
N ILE A 22 8.68 -0.68 0.65
CA ILE A 22 9.58 0.05 1.57
C ILE A 22 9.58 1.56 1.28
N VAL A 23 9.55 1.95 0.00
CA VAL A 23 9.42 3.38 -0.35
C VAL A 23 8.03 3.89 0.02
N LEU A 24 6.99 3.11 -0.27
CA LEU A 24 5.60 3.48 0.00
C LEU A 24 5.33 3.67 1.49
N ILE A 25 5.80 2.77 2.37
CA ILE A 25 5.61 2.87 3.82
C ILE A 25 6.32 4.11 4.39
N GLY A 26 7.52 4.42 3.88
CA GLY A 26 8.23 5.65 4.20
C GLY A 26 7.43 6.88 3.77
N ALA A 27 6.94 6.89 2.52
CA ALA A 27 6.21 8.00 1.96
C ALA A 27 4.87 8.26 2.68
N THR A 28 4.06 7.23 2.95
CA THR A 28 2.78 7.38 3.66
C THR A 28 2.99 7.84 5.10
N THR A 29 4.02 7.35 5.79
CA THR A 29 4.34 7.77 7.16
C THR A 29 4.73 9.26 7.21
N HIS A 30 5.64 9.70 6.34
CA HIS A 30 6.02 11.12 6.29
C HIS A 30 4.85 12.01 5.88
N HIS A 31 4.04 11.57 4.93
CA HIS A 31 2.85 12.32 4.50
C HIS A 31 1.83 12.47 5.61
N ALA A 32 1.56 11.41 6.38
CA ALA A 32 0.65 11.46 7.53
C ALA A 32 1.12 12.47 8.58
N ILE A 33 2.44 12.50 8.88
CA ILE A 33 3.02 13.50 9.80
C ILE A 33 2.82 14.93 9.27
N ILE A 34 3.03 15.15 7.97
CA ILE A 34 2.82 16.45 7.34
C ILE A 34 1.35 16.87 7.40
N ALA A 35 0.44 15.95 7.06
CA ALA A 35 -1.00 16.20 7.06
C ALA A 35 -1.50 16.56 8.47
N VAL A 36 -1.10 15.81 9.50
CA VAL A 36 -1.39 16.15 10.91
C VAL A 36 -0.81 17.52 11.28
N GLY A 37 0.34 17.89 10.71
CA GLY A 37 0.92 19.22 10.83
C GLY A 37 -0.02 20.34 10.37
N TYR A 38 -0.88 20.11 9.37
CA TYR A 38 -1.82 21.11 8.86
C TYR A 38 -2.88 21.49 9.91
N LEU A 39 -3.33 20.53 10.74
CA LEU A 39 -4.23 20.79 11.88
C LEU A 39 -3.58 21.69 12.93
N ARG A 40 -2.24 21.69 13.01
CA ARG A 40 -1.44 22.49 13.95
C ARG A 40 -0.91 23.78 13.32
N GLY A 41 -1.42 24.17 12.15
CA GLY A 41 -0.97 25.37 11.43
C GLY A 41 0.40 25.25 10.74
N LYS A 42 1.06 24.09 10.77
CA LYS A 42 2.36 23.86 10.10
C LYS A 42 2.15 23.51 8.62
N ARG A 43 2.19 24.50 7.74
CA ARG A 43 1.78 24.36 6.33
C ARG A 43 2.95 24.04 5.38
N LYS A 44 3.52 22.84 5.51
CA LYS A 44 4.54 22.32 4.57
C LYS A 44 3.91 21.83 3.25
N VAL A 45 3.30 22.74 2.47
CA VAL A 45 2.50 22.41 1.26
C VAL A 45 3.34 21.73 0.17
N ARG A 46 4.56 22.23 -0.09
CA ARG A 46 5.47 21.64 -1.09
C ARG A 46 5.78 20.17 -0.78
N LEU A 47 6.06 19.85 0.49
CA LEU A 47 6.32 18.47 0.90
C LEU A 47 5.05 17.62 0.84
N GLY A 48 3.88 18.18 1.17
CA GLY A 48 2.59 17.52 0.94
C GLY A 48 2.41 17.08 -0.50
N ARG A 49 2.67 17.97 -1.47
CA ARG A 49 2.62 17.65 -2.92
C ARG A 49 3.60 16.55 -3.33
N ILE A 50 4.85 16.64 -2.87
CA ILE A 50 5.88 15.65 -3.19
C ILE A 50 5.46 14.28 -2.68
N TYR A 51 5.18 14.15 -1.39
CA TYR A 51 4.81 12.86 -0.82
C TYR A 51 3.46 12.35 -1.34
N GLY A 52 2.49 13.22 -1.62
CA GLY A 52 1.23 12.82 -2.25
C GLY A 52 1.44 12.21 -3.64
N ALA A 53 2.37 12.76 -4.44
CA ALA A 53 2.78 12.17 -5.71
C ALA A 53 3.58 10.87 -5.53
N THR A 54 4.53 10.83 -4.59
CA THR A 54 5.32 9.63 -4.29
C THR A 54 4.43 8.48 -3.86
N ILE A 55 3.44 8.71 -2.99
CA ILE A 55 2.46 7.69 -2.58
C ILE A 55 1.73 7.16 -3.80
N ALA A 56 1.14 8.02 -4.64
CA ALA A 56 0.40 7.56 -5.81
C ALA A 56 1.23 6.67 -6.75
N VAL A 57 2.45 7.09 -7.07
CA VAL A 57 3.35 6.34 -7.96
C VAL A 57 3.77 5.02 -7.33
N THR A 58 4.28 5.05 -6.10
CA THR A 58 4.78 3.86 -5.41
C THR A 58 3.66 2.88 -5.08
N TYR A 59 2.45 3.36 -4.78
CA TYR A 59 1.27 2.52 -4.58
C TYR A 59 0.90 1.79 -5.87
N ALA A 60 0.83 2.50 -7.00
CA ALA A 60 0.54 1.91 -8.29
C ALA A 60 1.59 0.84 -8.68
N ILE A 61 2.88 1.14 -8.52
CA ILE A 61 3.97 0.19 -8.78
C ILE A 61 3.85 -1.05 -7.88
N THR A 62 3.64 -0.85 -6.57
CA THR A 62 3.50 -1.94 -5.60
C THR A 62 2.30 -2.82 -5.97
N PHE A 63 1.16 -2.21 -6.31
CA PHE A 63 -0.05 -2.92 -6.71
C PHE A 63 0.15 -3.71 -8.00
N VAL A 64 0.76 -3.11 -9.03
CA VAL A 64 1.04 -3.77 -10.32
C VAL A 64 1.97 -4.97 -10.13
N PHE A 65 3.07 -4.84 -9.40
CA PHE A 65 3.95 -5.99 -9.14
C PHE A 65 3.26 -7.08 -8.32
N GLY A 66 2.39 -6.70 -7.37
CA GLY A 66 1.56 -7.64 -6.64
C GLY A 66 0.61 -8.42 -7.56
N LEU A 67 -0.08 -7.72 -8.47
CA LEU A 67 -0.96 -8.34 -9.47
C LEU A 67 -0.22 -9.28 -10.42
N LEU A 68 0.98 -8.89 -10.88
CA LEU A 68 1.78 -9.72 -11.78
C LEU A 68 2.30 -10.99 -11.09
N ALA A 69 2.63 -10.92 -9.80
CA ALA A 69 3.02 -12.09 -9.01
C ALA A 69 1.83 -12.93 -8.51
N TYR A 70 0.61 -12.39 -8.59
CA TYR A 70 -0.59 -12.97 -7.99
C TYR A 70 -0.92 -14.39 -8.49
N PRO A 71 -0.87 -14.72 -9.80
CA PRO A 71 -1.19 -16.07 -10.26
C PRO A 71 -0.30 -17.14 -9.63
N THR A 72 1.01 -16.87 -9.60
CA THR A 72 1.99 -17.76 -8.99
C THR A 72 1.78 -17.91 -7.49
N PHE A 73 1.59 -16.80 -6.78
CA PHE A 73 1.30 -16.82 -5.35
C PHE A 73 0.01 -17.60 -5.04
N ARG A 74 -1.06 -17.34 -5.80
CA ARG A 74 -2.38 -17.96 -5.59
C ARG A 74 -2.32 -19.47 -5.75
N TYR A 75 -1.56 -19.95 -6.74
CA TYR A 75 -1.39 -21.37 -6.98
C TYR A 75 -0.40 -22.02 -6.00
N HIS A 76 0.86 -21.62 -6.01
CA HIS A 76 1.94 -22.31 -5.29
C HIS A 76 1.93 -22.06 -3.78
N THR A 77 1.65 -20.82 -3.37
CA THR A 77 1.71 -20.45 -1.96
C THR A 77 0.34 -20.66 -1.32
N ARG A 78 -0.71 -20.08 -1.89
CA ARG A 78 -2.03 -20.10 -1.24
C ARG A 78 -2.73 -21.45 -1.36
N ALA A 79 -3.04 -21.91 -2.57
CA ALA A 79 -3.86 -23.11 -2.78
C ALA A 79 -3.14 -24.42 -2.37
N LEU A 80 -1.85 -24.56 -2.68
CA LEU A 80 -1.10 -25.78 -2.36
C LEU A 80 -0.64 -25.84 -0.90
N TYR A 81 -0.47 -24.70 -0.23
CA TYR A 81 0.10 -24.66 1.13
C TYR A 81 -0.80 -23.95 2.15
N LEU A 82 -1.03 -22.63 2.04
CA LEU A 82 -1.71 -21.86 3.09
C LEU A 82 -3.13 -22.36 3.38
N ASP A 83 -3.92 -22.65 2.35
CA ASP A 83 -5.31 -23.11 2.53
C ASP A 83 -5.39 -24.47 3.25
N ARG A 84 -4.35 -25.30 3.12
CA ARG A 84 -4.27 -26.64 3.72
C ARG A 84 -3.68 -26.64 5.12
N TYR A 85 -2.57 -25.91 5.31
CA TYR A 85 -1.74 -26.03 6.51
C TYR A 85 -1.75 -24.78 7.40
N GLU A 86 -2.00 -23.60 6.82
CA GLU A 86 -1.81 -22.31 7.51
C GLU A 86 -3.00 -21.36 7.25
N ARG A 87 -4.21 -21.81 7.59
CA ARG A 87 -5.46 -21.09 7.27
C ARG A 87 -5.50 -19.65 7.78
N TRP A 88 -4.87 -19.38 8.93
CA TRP A 88 -4.77 -18.02 9.46
C TRP A 88 -4.03 -17.08 8.51
N ALA A 89 -2.98 -17.55 7.84
CA ALA A 89 -2.19 -16.78 6.89
C ALA A 89 -2.96 -16.56 5.58
N SER A 90 -3.79 -17.51 5.15
CA SER A 90 -4.71 -17.32 4.01
C SER A 90 -5.78 -16.26 4.32
N ASN A 91 -6.39 -16.30 5.51
CA ASN A 91 -7.35 -15.28 5.93
C ASN A 91 -6.69 -13.89 6.07
N LEU A 92 -5.46 -13.85 6.60
CA LEU A 92 -4.69 -12.62 6.70
C LEU A 92 -4.38 -12.04 5.31
N PHE A 93 -4.07 -12.90 4.34
CA PHE A 93 -3.88 -12.51 2.96
C PHE A 93 -5.14 -11.88 2.37
N ASP A 94 -6.31 -12.53 2.52
CA ASP A 94 -7.59 -11.97 2.02
C ASP A 94 -7.90 -10.60 2.62
N MET A 95 -7.69 -10.44 3.93
CA MET A 95 -7.90 -9.16 4.61
C MET A 95 -6.97 -8.07 4.07
N LYS A 96 -5.69 -8.42 3.85
CA LYS A 96 -4.71 -7.53 3.21
C LYS A 96 -5.14 -7.13 1.81
N GLU A 97 -5.57 -8.07 0.97
CA GLU A 97 -5.99 -7.76 -0.40
C GLU A 97 -7.17 -6.79 -0.41
N ASN A 98 -8.17 -7.02 0.44
CA ASN A 98 -9.33 -6.14 0.57
C ASN A 98 -8.95 -4.74 1.04
N PHE A 99 -8.08 -4.62 2.07
CA PHE A 99 -7.61 -3.30 2.51
C PHE A 99 -6.73 -2.60 1.48
N ALA A 100 -5.90 -3.33 0.74
CA ALA A 100 -5.15 -2.77 -0.38
C ALA A 100 -6.10 -2.26 -1.47
N ALA A 101 -7.16 -2.99 -1.84
CA ALA A 101 -8.14 -2.48 -2.78
C ALA A 101 -8.82 -1.18 -2.27
N LEU A 102 -9.18 -1.14 -0.99
CA LEU A 102 -9.76 0.05 -0.34
C LEU A 102 -8.79 1.25 -0.27
N GLY A 103 -7.48 1.01 -0.33
CA GLY A 103 -6.47 2.07 -0.35
C GLY A 103 -6.46 2.87 -1.66
N ILE A 104 -6.90 2.29 -2.78
CA ILE A 104 -6.89 2.95 -4.10
C ILE A 104 -7.63 4.29 -4.11
N PRO A 105 -8.93 4.38 -3.72
CA PRO A 105 -9.63 5.66 -3.71
C PRO A 105 -9.01 6.66 -2.73
N LEU A 106 -8.45 6.21 -1.61
CA LEU A 106 -7.79 7.09 -0.64
C LEU A 106 -6.51 7.70 -1.21
N VAL A 107 -5.69 6.92 -1.90
CA VAL A 107 -4.47 7.38 -2.56
C VAL A 107 -4.80 8.38 -3.67
N ILE A 108 -5.85 8.13 -4.46
CA ILE A 108 -6.34 9.07 -5.47
C ILE A 108 -6.77 10.39 -4.80
N ALA A 109 -7.56 10.31 -3.72
CA ALA A 109 -7.99 11.49 -2.97
C ALA A 109 -6.79 12.28 -2.42
N ILE A 110 -5.78 11.61 -1.84
CA ILE A 110 -4.53 12.25 -1.36
C ILE A 110 -3.81 12.94 -2.52
N PHE A 111 -3.66 12.27 -3.67
CA PHE A 111 -2.96 12.83 -4.82
C PHE A 111 -3.63 14.09 -5.37
N VAL A 112 -4.96 14.07 -5.47
CA VAL A 112 -5.77 15.19 -5.96
C VAL A 112 -5.75 16.34 -4.95
N LEU A 113 -6.07 16.05 -3.69
CA LEU A 113 -6.14 17.06 -2.63
C LEU A 113 -4.79 17.70 -2.35
N SER A 114 -3.69 16.93 -2.35
CA SER A 114 -2.35 17.50 -2.16
C SER A 114 -1.98 18.57 -3.22
N ARG A 115 -2.56 18.49 -4.41
CA ARG A 115 -2.36 19.46 -5.51
C ARG A 115 -3.33 20.64 -5.47
N ARG A 116 -4.58 20.38 -5.12
CA ARG A 116 -5.68 21.34 -5.24
C ARG A 116 -5.97 22.10 -3.96
N MET A 117 -5.75 21.50 -2.81
CA MET A 117 -6.04 22.09 -1.51
C MET A 117 -4.92 23.04 -1.07
N ASN A 118 -5.31 24.20 -0.55
CA ASN A 118 -4.47 25.09 0.23
C ASN A 118 -4.89 25.02 1.71
N PRO A 119 -4.12 24.38 2.61
CA PRO A 119 -4.48 24.24 4.02
C PRO A 119 -4.71 25.55 4.79
N ALA A 120 -4.30 26.70 4.23
CA ALA A 120 -4.57 28.01 4.82
C ALA A 120 -6.01 28.50 4.56
N GLU A 121 -6.52 28.21 3.38
CA GLU A 121 -7.79 28.69 2.85
C GLU A 121 -8.89 27.63 3.01
N ASP A 122 -8.56 26.37 2.71
CA ASP A 122 -9.50 25.24 2.66
C ASP A 122 -9.62 24.51 4.01
N LYS A 123 -9.91 25.24 5.09
CA LYS A 123 -9.92 24.67 6.47
C LYS A 123 -10.82 23.45 6.64
N LEU A 124 -11.96 23.41 5.94
CA LEU A 124 -12.91 22.30 6.00
C LEU A 124 -12.37 21.00 5.39
N LEU A 125 -11.46 21.09 4.43
CA LEU A 125 -10.87 19.92 3.76
C LEU A 125 -9.69 19.32 4.53
N VAL A 126 -9.10 20.07 5.46
CA VAL A 126 -7.93 19.62 6.22
C VAL A 126 -8.25 18.37 7.05
N GLY A 127 -9.38 18.34 7.74
CA GLY A 127 -9.81 17.19 8.55
C GLY A 127 -9.93 15.89 7.73
N PRO A 128 -10.77 15.85 6.69
CA PRO A 128 -10.88 14.70 5.79
C PRO A 128 -9.53 14.30 5.17
N TYR A 129 -8.71 15.27 4.73
CA TYR A 129 -7.40 15.01 4.15
C TYR A 129 -6.43 14.32 5.13
N VAL A 130 -6.43 14.74 6.41
CA VAL A 130 -5.69 14.07 7.47
C VAL A 130 -6.22 12.65 7.69
N GLY A 131 -7.54 12.48 7.72
CA GLY A 131 -8.18 11.17 7.84
C GLY A 131 -7.75 10.21 6.73
N PHE A 132 -7.79 10.63 5.47
CA PHE A 132 -7.33 9.83 4.34
C PHE A 132 -5.85 9.48 4.44
N SER A 133 -5.01 10.44 4.85
CA SER A 133 -3.57 10.25 5.01
C SER A 133 -3.23 9.21 6.09
N LEU A 134 -3.89 9.30 7.26
CA LEU A 134 -3.71 8.36 8.36
C LEU A 134 -4.24 6.97 8.02
N LEU A 135 -5.43 6.88 7.42
CA LEU A 135 -6.03 5.61 7.03
C LEU A 135 -5.18 4.91 5.96
N THR A 136 -4.68 5.65 4.97
CA THR A 136 -3.77 5.11 3.95
C THR A 136 -2.47 4.60 4.59
N ALA A 137 -1.89 5.35 5.53
CA ALA A 137 -0.70 4.91 6.25
C ALA A 137 -0.98 3.63 7.04
N ALA A 138 -2.10 3.54 7.75
CA ALA A 138 -2.49 2.35 8.51
C ALA A 138 -2.68 1.12 7.60
N ILE A 139 -3.37 1.28 6.46
CA ILE A 139 -3.55 0.21 5.46
C ILE A 139 -2.21 -0.27 4.91
N VAL A 140 -1.30 0.67 4.57
CA VAL A 140 0.03 0.31 4.04
C VAL A 140 0.88 -0.39 5.09
N TRP A 141 0.92 0.11 6.33
CA TRP A 141 1.63 -0.56 7.43
C TRP A 141 1.09 -1.97 7.68
N PHE A 142 -0.23 -2.11 7.76
CA PHE A 142 -0.88 -3.41 7.89
C PHE A 142 -0.50 -4.35 6.73
N SER A 143 -0.53 -3.85 5.49
CA SER A 143 -0.22 -4.64 4.29
C SER A 143 1.23 -5.11 4.22
N VAL A 144 2.17 -4.27 4.68
CA VAL A 144 3.60 -4.63 4.77
C VAL A 144 3.83 -5.67 5.84
N ILE A 145 3.31 -5.46 7.05
CA ILE A 145 3.50 -6.39 8.18
C ILE A 145 2.87 -7.76 7.83
N SER A 146 1.62 -7.76 7.37
CA SER A 146 0.95 -9.00 6.94
C SER A 146 1.67 -9.69 5.79
N GLY A 147 2.15 -8.94 4.79
CA GLY A 147 2.93 -9.48 3.69
C GLY A 147 4.23 -10.15 4.14
N LEU A 148 4.97 -9.53 5.07
CA LEU A 148 6.18 -10.11 5.64
C LEU A 148 5.88 -11.37 6.45
N LEU A 149 4.84 -11.35 7.30
CA LEU A 149 4.39 -12.53 8.05
C LEU A 149 4.07 -13.70 7.13
N ILE A 150 3.27 -13.47 6.08
CA ILE A 150 2.91 -14.50 5.10
C ILE A 150 4.15 -15.02 4.38
N THR A 151 5.08 -14.15 3.99
CA THR A 151 6.33 -14.56 3.31
C THR A 151 7.22 -15.41 4.21
N MET A 152 7.30 -15.10 5.52
CA MET A 152 8.03 -15.91 6.50
C MET A 152 7.40 -17.28 6.72
N THR A 153 6.07 -17.39 6.62
CA THR A 153 5.37 -18.69 6.65
C THR A 153 5.61 -19.48 5.37
N ARG A 154 5.39 -18.84 4.20
CA ARG A 154 5.63 -19.43 2.89
C ARG A 154 5.78 -18.34 1.83
N GLY A 155 6.97 -18.21 1.27
CA GLY A 155 7.23 -17.39 0.09
C GLY A 155 6.77 -18.05 -1.21
N VAL A 156 7.01 -17.34 -2.33
CA VAL A 156 6.86 -17.86 -3.69
C VAL A 156 8.10 -18.62 -4.14
#